data_AF-X6M0K8-F1
#
_entry.id   AF-X6M0K8-F1
#
_cell.length_a   1.000
_cell.length_b   1.000
_cell.length_c   1.000
_cell.angle_alpha   90.00
_cell.angle_beta   90.00
_cell.angle_gamma   90.00
#
_symmetry.space_group_name_H-M   'P 1'
#
loop_
_entity.id
_entity.type
_entity.pdbx_description
1 polymer ?
#
loop_
_entity_poly.entity_id
_entity_poly.type
_entity_poly.pdbx_seq_one_letter_code
_entity_poly.pdbx_strand_id
1 'polypeptide(L)'
;HVQGQPNTLLNRFYGMYRIKIPGRKQIYFVVMGSVFYSTLEVHKIYDLKVSCALQVQIFFKKWTPLEKKKGSTYGRQATQKDKEKAVPVLKDLDFVADKQVIHIGQRQAQMFQSQLQKDVEVELLVIIVILCVNDNINNNN
;
A
#
# COMPACT_ATOMS: atom_id res chain seq x y z
N HIS A 1 12.89 -9.59 -13.14
CA HIS A 1 12.70 -8.81 -11.89
C HIS A 1 12.73 -9.70 -10.65
N VAL A 2 11.69 -10.50 -10.38
CA VAL A 2 11.54 -11.28 -9.13
C VAL A 2 12.71 -12.23 -8.84
N GLN A 3 13.28 -12.89 -9.86
CA GLN A 3 14.45 -13.77 -9.69
C GLN A 3 15.75 -13.03 -9.31
N GLY A 4 15.89 -11.76 -9.69
CA GLY A 4 17.07 -10.94 -9.39
C GLY A 4 16.91 -10.03 -8.18
N GLN A 5 15.69 -9.93 -7.63
CA GLN A 5 15.36 -9.06 -6.49
C GLN A 5 14.52 -9.84 -5.46
N PRO A 6 15.16 -10.66 -4.61
CA PRO A 6 14.44 -11.50 -3.65
C PRO A 6 13.62 -10.71 -2.62
N ASN A 7 14.00 -9.45 -2.38
CA ASN A 7 13.36 -8.54 -1.44
C ASN A 7 12.35 -7.58 -2.10
N THR A 8 11.93 -7.85 -3.34
CA THR A 8 10.95 -7.00 -4.03
C THR A 8 9.67 -6.80 -3.20
N LEU A 9 9.17 -5.56 -3.19
CA LEU A 9 7.90 -5.17 -2.60
C LEU A 9 6.72 -5.48 -3.53
N LEU A 10 7.00 -5.94 -4.75
CA LEU A 10 5.97 -6.33 -5.70
C LEU A 10 5.21 -7.56 -5.21
N ASN A 11 3.92 -7.57 -5.53
CA ASN A 11 3.04 -8.66 -5.14
C ASN A 11 3.50 -9.99 -5.77
N ARG A 12 3.54 -11.04 -4.96
CA ARG A 12 3.96 -12.37 -5.40
C ARG A 12 2.76 -13.13 -5.93
N PHE A 13 2.67 -13.28 -7.25
CA PHE A 13 1.64 -14.10 -7.87
C PHE A 13 2.06 -15.57 -7.87
N TYR A 14 1.23 -16.44 -7.28
CA TYR A 14 1.47 -17.88 -7.23
C TYR A 14 0.78 -18.64 -8.35
N GLY A 15 -0.29 -18.09 -8.91
CA GLY A 15 -0.97 -18.67 -10.06
C GLY A 15 -2.27 -17.96 -10.42
N MET A 16 -2.72 -18.17 -11.66
CA MET A 16 -4.01 -17.71 -12.15
C MET A 16 -4.85 -18.94 -12.48
N TYR A 17 -6.09 -18.94 -12.00
CA TYR A 17 -7.00 -20.06 -12.12
C TYR A 17 -8.30 -19.63 -12.75
N ARG A 18 -8.96 -20.60 -13.39
CA ARG A 18 -10.27 -20.41 -14.01
C ARG A 18 -11.18 -21.56 -13.59
N ILE A 19 -12.30 -21.21 -12.97
CA ILE A 19 -13.36 -22.16 -12.65
C ILE A 19 -14.50 -21.99 -13.65
N LYS A 20 -14.93 -23.10 -14.26
CA LYS A 20 -16.13 -23.18 -15.09
C LYS A 20 -17.21 -23.89 -14.30
N ILE A 21 -18.28 -23.16 -13.96
CA ILE A 21 -19.46 -23.74 -13.30
C ILE A 21 -20.55 -23.86 -14.37
N PRO A 22 -21.14 -25.05 -14.60
CA PRO A 22 -22.24 -25.22 -15.53
C PRO A 22 -23.38 -24.23 -15.25
N GLY A 23 -23.88 -23.55 -16.29
CA GLY A 23 -24.95 -22.56 -16.16
C GLY A 23 -24.55 -21.21 -15.56
N ARG A 24 -23.27 -20.97 -15.21
CA ARG A 24 -22.79 -19.67 -14.73
C ARG A 24 -21.63 -19.14 -15.58
N LYS A 25 -21.39 -17.83 -15.47
CA LYS A 25 -20.22 -17.20 -16.06
C LYS A 25 -18.94 -17.76 -15.42
N GLN A 26 -17.90 -17.89 -16.26
CA GLN A 26 -16.60 -18.37 -15.82
C GLN A 26 -15.99 -17.36 -14.84
N ILE A 27 -15.38 -17.88 -13.78
CA ILE A 27 -14.72 -17.07 -12.75
C ILE A 27 -13.21 -17.20 -12.94
N TYR A 28 -12.56 -16.05 -13.06
CA TYR A 28 -11.11 -15.93 -13.09
C TYR A 28 -10.65 -15.37 -11.76
N PHE A 29 -9.68 -16.00 -11.14
CA PHE A 29 -9.07 -15.48 -9.91
C PHE A 29 -7.57 -15.73 -9.92
N VAL A 30 -6.87 -14.88 -9.19
CA VAL A 30 -5.42 -14.92 -9.06
C VAL A 30 -5.11 -15.19 -7.60
N VAL A 31 -4.21 -16.14 -7.36
CA VAL A 31 -3.66 -16.43 -6.04
C VAL A 31 -2.37 -15.64 -5.89
N MET A 32 -2.30 -14.86 -4.84
CA MET A 32 -1.19 -13.94 -4.56
C MET A 32 -0.80 -14.00 -3.07
N GLY A 33 0.45 -13.65 -2.76
CA GLY A 33 0.94 -13.56 -1.39
C GLY A 33 0.19 -12.47 -0.60
N SER A 34 -0.28 -12.83 0.60
CA SER A 34 -0.83 -11.84 1.52
C SER A 34 0.31 -11.02 2.12
N VAL A 35 0.12 -9.69 2.16
CA VAL A 35 1.05 -8.76 2.82
C VAL A 35 0.80 -8.72 4.34
N PHE A 36 -0.34 -9.24 4.81
CA PHE A 36 -0.79 -9.18 6.20
C PHE A 36 -0.46 -10.43 7.02
N TYR A 37 0.82 -10.81 7.10
CA TYR A 37 1.23 -11.96 7.90
C TYR A 37 1.80 -11.49 9.26
N SER A 38 0.93 -11.00 10.13
CA SER A 38 1.32 -10.61 11.49
C SER A 38 0.32 -11.17 12.50
N THR A 39 0.84 -11.60 13.66
CA THR A 39 0.02 -11.93 14.83
C THR A 39 -0.49 -10.68 15.56
N LEU A 40 -0.03 -9.50 15.13
CA LEU A 40 -0.44 -8.21 15.68
C LEU A 40 -1.75 -7.75 15.06
N GLU A 41 -2.61 -7.18 15.88
CA GLU A 41 -3.89 -6.63 15.44
C GLU A 41 -3.69 -5.38 14.55
N VAL A 42 -4.32 -5.41 13.39
CA VAL A 42 -4.29 -4.32 12.41
C VAL A 42 -5.42 -3.35 12.73
N HIS A 43 -5.07 -2.13 13.13
CA HIS A 43 -6.06 -1.13 13.52
C HIS A 43 -6.54 -0.31 12.33
N LYS A 44 -5.65 -0.02 11.38
CA LYS A 44 -5.92 0.79 10.18
C LYS A 44 -5.15 0.24 9.00
N ILE A 45 -5.76 0.28 7.83
CA ILE A 45 -5.16 -0.12 6.55
C ILE A 45 -5.10 1.10 5.65
N TYR A 46 -3.94 1.39 5.07
CA TYR A 46 -3.80 2.44 4.05
C TYR A 46 -3.51 1.81 2.68
N ASP A 47 -4.32 2.13 1.68
CA ASP A 47 -4.06 1.84 0.26
C ASP A 47 -3.47 3.09 -0.38
N LEU A 48 -2.13 3.17 -0.36
CA LEU A 48 -1.37 4.31 -0.86
C LEU A 48 -0.86 4.03 -2.26
N LYS A 49 -1.07 4.99 -3.17
CA LYS A 49 -0.48 4.97 -4.51
C LYS A 49 0.71 5.92 -4.56
N VAL A 50 1.88 5.32 -4.81
CA VAL A 50 3.17 6.01 -4.81
C VAL A 50 3.20 7.21 -5.76
N SER A 51 2.51 7.14 -6.90
CA SER A 51 2.45 8.22 -7.90
C SER A 51 1.68 9.47 -7.46
N CYS A 52 0.89 9.42 -6.38
CA CYS A 52 0.06 10.55 -5.93
C CYS A 52 0.50 11.09 -4.57
N ALA A 53 0.93 10.21 -3.65
CA ALA A 53 1.26 10.59 -2.28
C ALA A 53 2.76 10.49 -1.94
N LEU A 54 3.54 9.70 -2.67
CA LEU A 54 4.89 9.32 -2.25
C LEU A 54 5.95 9.67 -3.31
N GLN A 55 5.99 10.92 -3.74
CA GLN A 55 7.31 11.53 -3.91
C GLN A 55 7.76 12.04 -2.54
N VAL A 56 8.38 11.11 -1.81
CA VAL A 56 9.34 11.39 -0.73
C VAL A 56 8.79 12.20 0.44
N GLN A 57 7.83 11.63 1.16
CA GLN A 57 7.47 12.13 2.51
C GLN A 57 8.37 11.54 3.62
N ILE A 58 9.35 10.70 3.28
CA ILE A 58 10.22 10.05 4.26
C ILE A 58 11.44 10.91 4.65
N PHE A 59 11.82 11.95 3.89
CA PHE A 59 13.03 12.74 4.23
C PHE A 59 12.98 14.25 3.99
N PHE A 60 12.00 14.80 3.26
CA PHE A 60 12.01 16.23 2.98
C PHE A 60 10.97 16.97 3.83
N LYS A 61 11.47 17.82 4.75
CA LYS A 61 10.74 18.96 5.36
C LYS A 61 10.27 20.00 4.32
N LYS A 62 10.00 19.61 3.07
CA LYS A 62 9.54 20.51 2.03
C LYS A 62 8.63 19.77 1.07
N TRP A 63 7.36 20.14 1.13
CA TRP A 63 6.33 19.73 0.20
C TRP A 63 6.58 20.40 -1.15
N THR A 64 6.78 19.60 -2.21
CA THR A 64 6.67 20.07 -3.59
C THR A 64 5.35 19.56 -4.15
N PRO A 65 4.43 20.45 -4.59
CA PRO A 65 3.22 20.01 -5.25
C PRO A 65 3.57 19.21 -6.50
N LEU A 66 3.21 17.92 -6.53
CA LEU A 66 3.11 17.22 -7.81
C LEU A 66 2.02 17.93 -8.62
N GLU A 67 2.32 18.31 -9.86
CA GLU A 67 1.30 18.79 -10.78
C GLU A 67 0.16 17.77 -10.82
N LYS A 68 -1.03 18.24 -10.45
CA LYS A 68 -2.26 17.46 -10.44
C LYS A 68 -2.52 16.96 -11.86
N LYS A 69 -2.15 15.73 -12.19
CA LYS A 69 -2.73 15.03 -13.33
C LYS A 69 -4.22 14.81 -13.04
N LYS A 70 -5.04 15.72 -13.56
CA LYS A 70 -6.52 15.66 -13.56
C LYS A 70 -6.92 14.28 -14.11
N GLY A 71 -7.35 13.39 -13.21
CA GLY A 71 -7.65 11.99 -13.51
C GLY A 71 -7.17 11.02 -12.43
N SER A 72 -6.15 11.37 -11.64
CA SER A 72 -5.61 10.47 -10.60
C SER A 72 -6.30 10.56 -9.23
N THR A 73 -7.13 11.59 -9.00
CA THR A 73 -7.79 11.90 -7.71
C THR A 73 -9.16 11.24 -7.48
N TYR A 74 -9.79 10.69 -8.52
CA TYR A 74 -11.07 10.00 -8.36
C TYR A 74 -10.86 8.70 -7.54
N GLY A 75 -11.55 8.58 -6.40
CA GLY A 75 -11.41 7.43 -5.50
C GLY A 75 -10.18 7.44 -4.57
N ARG A 76 -9.54 8.60 -4.35
CA ARG A 76 -8.36 8.77 -3.47
C ARG A 76 -8.67 9.15 -2.03
N GLN A 77 -9.95 9.13 -1.66
CA GLN A 77 -10.43 9.33 -0.31
C GLN A 77 -11.38 8.18 0.01
N ALA A 78 -11.25 7.59 1.19
CA ALA A 78 -12.13 6.53 1.65
C ALA A 78 -13.57 7.03 1.75
N THR A 79 -14.52 6.17 1.39
CA THR A 79 -15.93 6.47 1.55
C THR A 79 -16.31 6.45 3.03
N GLN A 80 -17.38 7.16 3.40
CA GLN A 80 -17.86 7.15 4.79
C GLN A 80 -18.12 5.73 5.30
N LYS A 81 -18.70 4.86 4.44
CA LYS A 81 -18.93 3.45 4.75
C LYS A 81 -17.64 2.66 5.00
N ASP A 82 -16.54 3.01 4.34
CA ASP A 82 -15.25 2.35 4.56
C ASP A 82 -14.59 2.81 5.86
N LYS A 83 -14.81 4.08 6.25
CA LYS A 83 -14.30 4.66 7.49
C LYS A 83 -15.01 4.12 8.74
N GLU A 84 -16.26 3.70 8.60
CA GLU A 84 -17.09 3.15 9.70
C GLU A 84 -16.80 1.67 9.99
N LYS A 85 -15.99 0.98 9.18
CA LYS A 85 -15.60 -0.41 9.42
C LYS A 85 -14.67 -0.51 10.63
N ALA A 86 -14.72 -1.66 11.33
CA ALA A 86 -13.84 -1.95 12.47
C ALA A 86 -12.35 -1.79 12.14
N VAL A 87 -11.94 -2.17 10.91
CA VAL A 87 -10.63 -1.88 10.35
C VAL A 87 -10.82 -1.07 9.06
N PRO A 88 -10.70 0.26 9.09
CA PRO A 88 -10.95 1.10 7.94
C PRO A 88 -9.83 0.98 6.90
N VAL A 89 -10.22 1.00 5.63
CA VAL A 89 -9.30 1.07 4.48
C VAL A 89 -9.25 2.51 3.98
N LEU A 90 -8.23 3.23 4.42
CA LEU A 90 -7.96 4.63 4.15
C LEU A 90 -7.11 4.80 2.89
N LYS A 91 -7.18 5.97 2.26
CA LYS A 91 -6.50 6.27 0.99
C LYS A 91 -5.48 7.41 1.14
N ASP A 92 -4.84 7.74 0.03
CA ASP A 92 -3.85 8.81 -0.11
C ASP A 92 -4.26 10.12 0.58
N LEU A 93 -5.49 10.61 0.35
CA LEU A 93 -5.96 11.88 0.91
C LEU A 93 -6.28 11.82 2.40
N ASP A 94 -6.74 10.66 2.89
CA ASP A 94 -7.01 10.47 4.32
C ASP A 94 -5.70 10.48 5.11
N PHE A 95 -4.67 9.80 4.60
CA PHE A 95 -3.34 9.78 5.23
C PHE A 95 -2.76 11.20 5.42
N VAL A 96 -2.90 12.05 4.39
CA VAL A 96 -2.43 13.44 4.42
C VAL A 96 -3.30 14.31 5.33
N ALA A 97 -4.63 14.19 5.25
CA ALA A 97 -5.57 14.95 6.07
C ALA A 97 -5.38 14.67 7.57
N ASP A 98 -5.16 13.40 7.90
CA ASP A 98 -4.96 12.92 9.26
C ASP A 98 -3.51 13.15 9.76
N LYS A 99 -2.67 13.79 8.94
CA LYS A 99 -1.25 14.09 9.22
C LYS A 99 -0.47 12.88 9.74
N GLN A 100 -0.76 11.70 9.18
CA GLN A 100 -0.14 10.46 9.62
C GLN A 100 1.34 10.45 9.26
N VAL A 101 2.15 9.89 10.15
CA VAL A 101 3.59 9.72 9.96
C VAL A 101 3.94 8.28 10.29
N ILE A 102 4.73 7.66 9.42
CA ILE A 102 5.20 6.29 9.63
C ILE A 102 6.58 6.39 10.25
N HIS A 103 6.70 5.95 11.50
CA HIS A 103 7.98 5.90 12.20
C HIS A 103 8.69 4.60 11.88
N ILE A 104 9.77 4.69 11.10
CA ILE A 104 10.63 3.56 10.73
C ILE A 104 12.06 3.96 11.10
N GLY A 105 12.85 3.02 11.64
CA GLY A 105 14.25 3.28 11.96
C GLY A 105 15.07 3.62 10.71
N GLN A 106 16.08 4.48 10.86
CA GLN A 106 16.86 5.04 9.75
C GLN A 106 17.37 3.99 8.74
N ARG A 107 17.92 2.88 9.24
CA ARG A 107 18.42 1.78 8.40
C ARG A 107 17.31 1.09 7.61
N GLN A 108 16.16 0.84 8.24
CA GLN A 108 15.02 0.17 7.59
C GLN A 108 14.39 1.09 6.54
N ALA A 109 14.29 2.39 6.83
CA ALA A 109 13.81 3.39 5.89
C ALA A 109 14.70 3.46 4.63
N GLN A 110 16.03 3.43 4.79
CA GLN A 110 16.97 3.39 3.67
C GLN A 110 16.81 2.12 2.82
N MET A 111 16.69 0.96 3.47
CA MET A 111 16.47 -0.31 2.77
C MET A 111 15.16 -0.31 1.99
N PHE A 112 14.07 0.14 2.61
CA PHE A 112 12.75 0.26 2.00
C PHE A 112 12.78 1.19 0.78
N GLN A 113 13.39 2.37 0.91
CA GLN A 113 13.47 3.34 -0.17
C GLN A 113 14.30 2.81 -1.36
N SER A 114 15.46 2.19 -1.09
CA SER A 114 16.30 1.62 -2.13
C SER A 114 15.57 0.53 -2.92
N GLN A 115 14.79 -0.31 -2.22
CA GLN A 115 14.01 -1.36 -2.86
C GLN A 115 12.82 -0.78 -3.63
N LEU A 116 12.09 0.17 -3.05
CA LEU A 116 10.96 0.82 -3.70
C LEU A 116 11.38 1.50 -5.02
N GLN A 117 12.53 2.17 -5.04
CA GLN A 117 13.06 2.78 -6.25
C GLN A 117 13.31 1.75 -7.36
N LYS A 118 13.92 0.61 -7.01
CA LYS A 118 14.15 -0.50 -7.95
C LYS A 118 12.85 -1.14 -8.47
N ASP A 119 11.80 -1.15 -7.65
CA ASP A 119 10.50 -1.72 -8.02
C ASP A 119 9.66 -0.76 -8.88
N VAL A 120 9.78 0.55 -8.69
CA VAL A 120 9.06 1.58 -9.48
C VAL A 120 9.56 1.67 -10.93
N GLU A 121 10.84 1.36 -11.18
CA GLU A 121 11.40 1.28 -12.54
C GLU A 121 10.71 0.23 -13.41
N VAL A 122 10.02 -0.75 -12.80
CA VAL A 122 9.13 -1.66 -13.50
C VAL A 122 7.79 -0.94 -13.72
N GLU A 123 7.68 -0.21 -14.84
CA GLU A 123 6.58 0.70 -15.24
C GLU A 123 5.12 0.12 -15.21
N LEU A 124 4.93 -1.12 -14.76
CA LEU A 124 3.65 -1.82 -14.78
C LEU A 124 2.90 -1.86 -13.44
N LEU A 125 3.48 -1.38 -12.34
CA LEU A 125 2.81 -1.48 -11.04
C LEU A 125 2.38 -0.13 -10.48
N VAL A 126 1.07 0.04 -10.42
CA VAL A 126 0.43 0.74 -9.30
C VAL A 126 0.87 -0.02 -8.05
N ILE A 127 2.01 0.37 -7.46
CA ILE A 127 2.45 -0.17 -6.18
C ILE A 127 1.45 0.36 -5.16
N ILE A 128 0.52 -0.50 -4.78
CA ILE A 128 -0.34 -0.33 -3.62
C ILE A 128 0.52 -0.69 -2.42
N VAL A 129 1.00 0.32 -1.71
CA VAL A 129 1.66 0.08 -0.43
C VAL A 129 0.56 -0.06 0.59
N ILE A 130 0.38 -1.28 1.09
CA ILE A 130 -0.53 -1.53 2.20
C ILE A 130 0.22 -1.35 3.51
N LEU A 131 -0.17 -0.36 4.29
CA LEU A 131 0.40 -0.13 5.62
C LEU A 131 -0.60 -0.49 6.70
N CYS A 132 -0.12 -1.26 7.67
CA CYS A 132 -0.81 -1.52 8.93
C CYS A 132 -0.15 -0.72 10.02
N VAL A 133 -0.94 0.12 10.70
CA VAL A 133 -0.52 0.75 11.94
C VAL A 133 -1.13 -0.04 13.09
N ASN A 134 -0.29 -0.40 14.06
CA ASN A 134 -0.73 -0.95 15.34
C ASN A 134 -0.46 0.11 16.41
N ASP A 135 -1.52 0.67 16.98
CA ASP A 135 -1.44 1.78 17.93
C ASP A 135 -1.04 1.30 19.35
N ASN A 136 -0.84 0.00 19.59
CA ASN A 136 -0.51 -0.60 20.89
C ASN A 136 0.94 -0.39 21.39
N ILE A 137 1.73 0.54 20.83
CA ILE A 137 3.13 0.73 21.25
C ILE A 137 3.25 1.57 22.54
N ASN A 138 2.19 2.19 23.04
CA ASN A 138 2.22 2.95 24.30
C ASN A 138 1.33 2.34 25.37
N ASN A 139 1.81 1.29 26.03
CA ASN A 139 1.36 0.92 27.39
C ASN A 139 2.31 -0.09 28.05
N ASN A 140 3.61 0.22 28.08
CA ASN A 140 4.50 -0.32 29.11
C ASN A 140 5.45 0.81 29.55
N ASN A 141 5.34 1.12 30.84
CA ASN A 141 6.05 2.10 31.66
C ASN A 141 7.50 2.37 31.29
#